data_AF-A0A1Y3PYL9-F1
#
_entry.id   AF-A0A1Y3PYL9-F1
#
_cell.length_a   1.000
_cell.length_b   1.000
_cell.length_c   1.000
_cell.angle_alpha   90.00
_cell.angle_beta   90.00
_cell.angle_gamma   90.00
#
_symmetry.space_group_name_H-M   'P 1'
#
loop_
_entity.id
_entity.type
_entity.pdbx_description
1 polymer ?
#
loop_
_entity_poly.entity_id
_entity_poly.type
_entity_poly.pdbx_seq_one_letter_code
_entity_poly.pdbx_strand_id
1 'polypeptide(L)'
;MNQGTRRMTVEEMVELNNERRLQLNEENRKYYEEMLVYLRMSPVEQRKVEELLLEMLDHLLIAQREGRTAQDVFGDDPESYCKEVIQTLDRQPLFHFPRFAFIFSTVLYVGFLLDALFRLIVYPLLNRFYGVPVPEGFKADWFVIAALGPLLIEGMMFFMRKTTFKGIGAKVGWILLLQVISVGGFLLWHLILKDAVPMLPIPAWMSLGIGAALWLVHRLVFNGVFKHVEIF
;
A
#
# COMPACT_ATOMS: atom_id res chain seq x y z
N MET A 1 41.90 -10.34 -4.70
CA MET A 1 40.49 -10.54 -5.09
C MET A 1 39.62 -9.93 -4.01
N ASN A 2 39.14 -8.70 -4.21
CA ASN A 2 38.17 -8.09 -3.31
C ASN A 2 36.79 -8.50 -3.83
N GLN A 3 36.22 -9.57 -3.28
CA GLN A 3 34.81 -9.86 -3.48
C GLN A 3 34.04 -8.77 -2.76
N GLY A 4 33.61 -7.75 -3.50
CA GLY A 4 32.66 -6.78 -2.98
C GLY A 4 31.39 -7.52 -2.59
N THR A 5 31.14 -7.68 -1.30
CA THR A 5 29.87 -8.20 -0.80
C THR A 5 28.76 -7.31 -1.35
N ARG A 6 28.05 -7.80 -2.38
CA ARG A 6 26.88 -7.12 -2.92
C ARG A 6 25.90 -6.96 -1.76
N ARG A 7 25.54 -5.71 -1.46
CA ARG A 7 24.53 -5.42 -0.44
C ARG A 7 23.21 -6.05 -0.87
N MET A 8 22.59 -6.84 0.00
CA MET A 8 21.32 -7.49 -0.30
C MET A 8 20.23 -6.47 -0.67
N THR A 9 19.39 -6.82 -1.64
CA THR A 9 18.19 -6.05 -2.00
C THR A 9 17.09 -6.29 -0.96
N VAL A 10 16.09 -5.41 -0.93
CA VAL A 10 14.92 -5.58 -0.05
C VAL A 10 14.16 -6.87 -0.36
N GLU A 11 14.02 -7.20 -1.64
CA GLU A 11 13.39 -8.44 -2.09
C GLU A 11 14.15 -9.67 -1.59
N GLU A 12 15.49 -9.67 -1.70
CA GLU A 12 16.35 -10.74 -1.17
C GLU A 12 16.22 -10.87 0.36
N MET A 13 16.06 -9.75 1.08
CA MET A 13 15.84 -9.77 2.54
C MET A 13 14.46 -10.32 2.91
N VAL A 14 13.41 -9.96 2.17
CA VAL A 14 12.05 -10.50 2.37
C VAL A 14 12.03 -12.00 2.10
N GLU A 15 12.70 -12.47 1.06
CA GLU A 15 12.82 -13.89 0.73
C GLU A 15 13.57 -14.65 1.83
N LEU A 16 14.74 -14.16 2.23
CA LEU A 16 15.52 -14.74 3.34
C LEU A 16 14.71 -14.79 4.64
N ASN A 17 13.94 -13.73 4.92
CA ASN A 17 13.06 -13.67 6.08
C ASN A 17 12.01 -14.78 6.04
N ASN A 18 11.33 -14.93 4.89
CA ASN A 18 10.32 -15.97 4.71
C ASN A 18 10.90 -17.37 4.89
N GLU A 19 12.10 -17.64 4.34
CA GLU A 19 12.79 -18.92 4.50
C GLU A 19 13.17 -19.22 5.95
N ARG A 20 13.79 -18.26 6.64
CA ARG A 20 14.22 -18.44 8.05
C ARG A 20 13.05 -18.55 9.01
N ARG A 21 11.96 -17.83 8.74
CA ARG A 21 10.75 -17.89 9.56
C ARG A 21 10.13 -19.28 9.60
N LEU A 22 10.29 -20.09 8.54
CA LEU A 22 9.83 -21.48 8.53
C LEU A 22 10.61 -22.39 9.49
N GLN A 23 11.76 -21.95 10.00
CA GLN A 23 12.57 -22.71 10.97
C GLN A 23 12.14 -22.46 12.42
N LEU A 24 11.27 -21.47 12.67
CA LEU A 24 10.69 -21.24 13.99
C LEU A 24 9.66 -22.33 14.32
N ASN A 25 9.56 -22.65 15.61
CA ASN A 25 8.43 -23.42 16.13
C ASN A 25 7.14 -22.59 16.07
N GLU A 26 5.99 -23.22 16.26
CA GLU A 26 4.68 -22.57 16.08
C GLU A 26 4.47 -21.34 17.00
N GLU A 27 4.89 -21.45 18.26
CA GLU A 27 4.74 -20.39 19.26
C GLU A 27 5.57 -19.15 18.91
N ASN A 28 6.88 -19.34 18.69
CA ASN A 28 7.80 -18.27 18.34
C ASN A 28 7.45 -17.65 16.98
N ARG A 29 7.01 -18.48 16.03
CA ARG A 29 6.57 -18.02 14.71
C ARG A 29 5.37 -17.10 14.82
N LYS A 30 4.35 -17.47 15.60
CA LYS A 30 3.15 -16.65 15.79
C LYS A 30 3.49 -15.29 16.39
N TYR A 31 4.31 -15.27 17.44
CA TYR A 31 4.76 -14.03 18.06
C TYR A 31 5.52 -13.13 17.07
N TYR A 32 6.47 -13.72 16.35
CA TYR A 32 7.27 -13.01 15.34
C TYR A 32 6.42 -12.47 14.18
N GLU A 33 5.43 -13.23 13.70
CA GLU A 33 4.55 -12.80 12.61
C GLU A 33 3.73 -11.55 12.98
N GLU A 34 3.31 -11.40 14.24
CA GLU A 34 2.63 -10.20 14.70
C GLU A 34 3.57 -8.97 14.67
N MET A 35 4.81 -9.13 15.15
CA MET A 35 5.83 -8.08 15.07
C MET A 35 6.15 -7.71 13.62
N LEU A 36 6.33 -8.71 12.76
CA LEU A 36 6.63 -8.55 11.34
C LEU A 36 5.56 -7.72 10.62
N VAL A 37 4.29 -8.04 10.86
CA VAL A 37 3.17 -7.27 10.29
C VAL A 37 3.19 -5.83 10.80
N TYR A 38 3.40 -5.60 12.09
CA TYR A 38 3.43 -4.25 12.67
C TYR A 38 4.59 -3.40 12.14
N LEU A 39 5.80 -3.96 12.09
CA LEU A 39 7.01 -3.28 11.66
C LEU A 39 6.98 -2.95 10.16
N ARG A 40 6.47 -3.84 9.29
CA ARG A 40 6.30 -3.57 7.84
C ARG A 40 5.29 -2.47 7.53
N MET A 41 4.37 -2.18 8.46
CA MET A 41 3.42 -1.06 8.33
C MET A 41 3.87 0.20 9.09
N SER A 42 5.08 0.19 9.63
CA SER A 42 5.65 1.35 10.31
C SER A 42 6.04 2.43 9.29
N PRO A 43 6.14 3.71 9.70
CA PRO A 43 6.58 4.78 8.81
C PRO A 43 8.11 4.80 8.75
N VAL A 44 8.76 3.63 8.59
CA VAL A 44 10.22 3.49 8.54
C VAL A 44 10.57 2.94 7.16
N GLU A 45 11.74 3.32 6.65
CA GLU A 45 12.30 2.81 5.39
C GLU A 45 12.26 1.27 5.36
N GLN A 46 11.71 0.70 4.28
CA GLN A 46 11.43 -0.73 4.16
C GLN A 46 12.71 -1.54 4.34
N ARG A 47 13.81 -1.08 3.77
CA ARG A 47 15.12 -1.69 3.99
C ARG A 47 15.50 -1.80 5.47
N LYS A 48 15.36 -0.72 6.24
CA LYS A 48 15.71 -0.72 7.68
C LYS A 48 14.80 -1.66 8.45
N VAL A 49 13.53 -1.73 8.07
CA VAL A 49 12.57 -2.67 8.65
C VAL A 49 12.98 -4.12 8.37
N GLU A 50 13.32 -4.48 7.13
CA GLU A 50 13.73 -5.85 6.81
C GLU A 50 15.08 -6.23 7.45
N GLU A 51 16.04 -5.28 7.53
CA GLU A 51 17.31 -5.48 8.25
C GLU A 51 17.03 -5.79 9.75
N LEU A 52 16.18 -5.00 10.41
CA LEU A 52 15.77 -5.25 11.79
C LEU A 52 15.04 -6.59 11.95
N LEU A 53 14.12 -6.91 11.05
CA LEU A 53 13.34 -8.14 11.12
C LEU A 53 14.23 -9.38 11.00
N LEU A 54 15.24 -9.34 10.14
CA LEU A 54 16.22 -10.42 10.03
C LEU A 54 17.07 -10.56 11.30
N GLU A 55 17.51 -9.44 11.89
CA GLU A 55 18.25 -9.45 13.17
C GLU A 55 17.41 -10.08 14.30
N MET A 56 16.16 -9.64 14.45
CA MET A 56 15.24 -10.20 15.43
C MET A 56 15.00 -11.69 15.21
N LEU A 57 14.85 -12.12 13.95
CA LEU A 57 14.65 -13.51 13.60
C LEU A 57 15.88 -14.37 13.94
N ASP A 58 17.07 -13.86 13.73
CA ASP A 58 18.32 -14.56 14.07
C ASP A 58 18.47 -14.73 15.58
N HIS A 59 18.22 -13.67 16.35
CA HIS A 59 18.21 -13.75 17.83
C HIS A 59 17.18 -14.77 18.33
N LEU A 60 15.99 -14.78 17.73
CA LEU A 60 14.93 -15.71 18.09
C LEU A 60 15.27 -17.17 17.76
N LEU A 61 15.90 -17.42 16.61
CA LEU A 61 16.35 -18.77 16.22
C LEU A 61 17.44 -19.30 17.16
N ILE A 62 18.35 -18.44 17.62
CA ILE A 62 19.35 -18.81 18.63
C ILE A 62 18.67 -19.16 19.95
N ALA A 63 17.80 -18.28 20.44
CA ALA A 63 17.06 -18.50 21.69
C ALA A 63 16.21 -19.77 21.65
N GLN A 64 15.56 -20.06 20.51
CA GLN A 64 14.78 -21.28 20.32
C GLN A 64 15.63 -22.54 20.45
N ARG A 65 16.88 -22.54 19.97
CA ARG A 65 17.81 -23.68 20.13
C ARG A 65 18.21 -23.90 21.59
N GLU A 66 18.17 -22.85 22.40
CA GLU A 66 18.38 -22.89 23.84
C GLU A 66 17.11 -23.23 24.64
N GLY A 67 15.98 -23.48 23.95
CA GLY A 67 14.70 -23.79 24.57
C GLY A 67 13.93 -22.58 25.10
N ARG A 68 14.31 -21.36 24.68
CA ARG A 68 13.65 -20.10 25.06
C ARG A 68 12.58 -19.69 24.06
N THR A 69 11.54 -19.04 24.57
CA THR A 69 10.42 -18.51 23.80
C THR A 69 10.72 -17.10 23.29
N ALA A 70 9.90 -16.61 22.36
CA ALA A 70 9.97 -15.23 21.89
C ALA A 70 9.66 -14.23 23.01
N GLN A 71 8.82 -14.59 23.99
CA GLN A 71 8.55 -13.77 25.17
C GLN A 71 9.79 -13.64 26.06
N ASP A 72 10.59 -14.70 26.19
CA ASP A 72 11.86 -14.65 26.93
C ASP A 72 12.91 -13.73 26.28
N VAL A 73 12.76 -13.41 25.00
CA VAL A 73 13.70 -12.59 24.22
C VAL A 73 13.20 -11.15 24.07
N PHE A 74 11.92 -10.98 23.75
CA PHE A 74 11.32 -9.67 23.40
C PHE A 74 10.33 -9.15 24.45
N GLY A 75 10.06 -9.91 25.51
CA GLY A 75 9.09 -9.59 26.56
C GLY A 75 7.66 -10.05 26.27
N ASP A 76 6.76 -9.82 27.22
CA ASP A 76 5.35 -10.26 27.11
C ASP A 76 4.49 -9.33 26.23
N ASP A 77 4.97 -8.11 25.96
CA ASP A 77 4.26 -7.09 25.18
C ASP A 77 4.99 -6.76 23.87
N PRO A 78 4.70 -7.48 22.77
CA PRO A 78 5.32 -7.23 21.48
C PRO A 78 4.98 -5.84 20.91
N GLU A 79 3.83 -5.26 21.27
CA GLU A 79 3.43 -3.94 20.76
C GLU A 79 4.33 -2.85 21.33
N SER A 80 4.56 -2.88 22.65
CA SER A 80 5.44 -1.93 23.31
C SER A 80 6.88 -2.08 22.82
N TYR A 81 7.38 -3.32 22.70
CA TYR A 81 8.69 -3.57 22.12
C TYR A 81 8.84 -2.96 20.71
N CYS A 82 7.91 -3.26 19.80
CA CYS A 82 7.97 -2.72 18.44
C CYS A 82 7.86 -1.18 18.41
N LYS A 83 7.07 -0.57 19.31
CA LYS A 83 6.98 0.89 19.40
C LYS A 83 8.30 1.53 19.80
N GLU A 84 8.99 0.94 20.78
CA GLU A 84 10.29 1.42 21.24
C GLU A 84 11.33 1.32 20.12
N VAL A 85 11.40 0.18 19.43
CA VAL A 85 12.33 0.00 18.31
C VAL A 85 12.04 0.97 17.15
N ILE A 86 10.77 1.23 16.80
CA ILE A 86 10.44 2.24 15.78
C ILE A 86 10.78 3.67 16.25
N GLN A 87 10.87 3.94 17.55
CA GLN A 87 11.30 5.26 18.05
C GLN A 87 12.81 5.47 17.90
N THR A 88 13.61 4.39 17.89
CA THR A 88 15.06 4.49 17.69
C THR A 88 15.44 4.59 16.21
N LEU A 89 14.53 4.24 15.29
CA LEU A 89 14.73 4.32 13.85
C LEU A 89 14.24 5.66 13.27
N ASP A 90 14.91 6.11 12.20
CA ASP A 90 14.48 7.30 11.46
C ASP A 90 13.12 7.05 10.80
N ARG A 91 12.11 7.79 11.25
CA ARG A 91 10.78 7.75 10.67
C ARG A 91 10.75 8.58 9.39
N GLN A 92 10.21 8.00 8.32
CA GLN A 92 9.80 8.75 7.15
C GLN A 92 8.72 9.77 7.52
N PRO A 93 8.74 10.96 6.90
CA PRO A 93 7.68 11.93 7.10
C PRO A 93 6.34 11.34 6.65
N LEU A 94 5.26 11.74 7.34
CA LEU A 94 3.89 11.32 7.00
C LEU A 94 3.52 11.64 5.54
N PHE A 95 4.19 12.64 4.96
CA PHE A 95 4.09 12.99 3.55
C PHE A 95 5.39 12.64 2.81
N HIS A 96 5.47 11.42 2.28
CA HIS A 96 6.57 11.01 1.41
C HIS A 96 6.22 11.33 -0.06
N PHE A 97 6.74 12.45 -0.58
CA PHE A 97 6.39 12.95 -1.91
C PHE A 97 6.54 11.93 -3.05
N PRO A 98 7.61 11.12 -3.14
CA PRO A 98 7.73 10.09 -4.17
C PRO A 98 6.60 9.04 -4.12
N ARG A 99 6.22 8.60 -2.92
CA ARG A 99 5.07 7.69 -2.70
C ARG A 99 3.77 8.32 -3.16
N PHE A 100 3.54 9.56 -2.73
CA PHE A 100 2.36 10.32 -3.13
C PHE A 100 2.28 10.46 -4.66
N ALA A 101 3.37 10.88 -5.30
CA ALA A 101 3.45 11.06 -6.74
C ALA A 101 3.24 9.73 -7.50
N PHE A 102 3.76 8.62 -6.98
CA PHE A 102 3.57 7.29 -7.55
C PHE A 102 2.09 6.88 -7.55
N ILE A 103 1.44 6.96 -6.39
CA ILE A 103 0.04 6.59 -6.23
C ILE A 103 -0.85 7.55 -7.05
N PHE A 104 -0.63 8.86 -6.93
CA PHE A 104 -1.39 9.89 -7.65
C PHE A 104 -1.34 9.65 -9.16
N SER A 105 -0.14 9.51 -9.73
CA SER A 105 0.02 9.28 -11.17
C SER A 105 -0.57 7.94 -11.61
N THR A 106 -0.50 6.90 -10.77
CA THR A 106 -1.11 5.60 -11.02
C THR A 106 -2.62 5.68 -11.13
N VAL A 107 -3.28 6.25 -10.13
CA VAL A 107 -4.73 6.43 -10.12
C VAL A 107 -5.17 7.28 -11.31
N LEU A 108 -4.40 8.32 -11.64
CA LEU A 108 -4.74 9.23 -12.73
C LEU A 108 -4.70 8.53 -14.10
N TYR A 109 -3.59 7.85 -14.46
CA TYR A 109 -3.53 7.19 -15.77
C TYR A 109 -4.53 6.04 -15.87
N VAL A 110 -4.75 5.29 -14.79
CA VAL A 110 -5.78 4.24 -14.74
C VAL A 110 -7.16 4.84 -14.93
N GLY A 111 -7.46 6.00 -14.33
CA GLY A 111 -8.71 6.71 -14.52
C GLY A 111 -9.01 7.07 -15.97
N PHE A 112 -8.01 7.62 -16.69
CA PHE A 112 -8.11 7.89 -18.12
C PHE A 112 -8.30 6.62 -18.97
N LEU A 113 -7.54 5.55 -18.68
CA LEU A 113 -7.67 4.29 -19.41
C LEU A 113 -9.03 3.60 -19.17
N LEU A 114 -9.53 3.62 -17.93
CA LEU A 114 -10.85 3.11 -17.59
C LEU A 114 -11.95 3.94 -18.24
N ASP A 115 -11.88 5.27 -18.17
CA ASP A 115 -12.85 6.12 -18.86
C ASP A 115 -12.90 5.82 -20.37
N ALA A 116 -11.74 5.67 -21.01
CA ALA A 116 -11.67 5.27 -22.42
C ALA A 116 -12.29 3.89 -22.67
N LEU A 117 -11.94 2.88 -21.87
CA LEU A 117 -12.51 1.54 -21.97
C LEU A 117 -14.04 1.57 -21.86
N PHE A 118 -14.55 2.28 -20.86
CA PHE A 118 -15.98 2.36 -20.62
C PHE A 118 -16.69 3.11 -21.76
N ARG A 119 -16.19 4.27 -22.21
CA ARG A 119 -16.87 5.07 -23.24
C ARG A 119 -16.71 4.51 -24.66
N LEU A 120 -15.65 3.76 -24.96
CA LEU A 120 -15.42 3.15 -26.28
C LEU A 120 -16.05 1.75 -26.40
N ILE A 121 -16.18 1.00 -25.30
CA ILE A 121 -16.61 -0.40 -25.35
C ILE A 121 -17.88 -0.62 -24.52
N VAL A 122 -17.85 -0.30 -23.23
CA VAL A 122 -18.92 -0.68 -22.28
C VAL A 122 -20.21 0.10 -22.56
N TYR A 123 -20.16 1.43 -22.60
CA TYR A 123 -21.35 2.27 -22.83
C TYR A 123 -21.98 2.05 -24.21
N PRO A 124 -21.23 1.93 -25.33
CA PRO A 124 -21.83 1.57 -26.61
C PRO A 124 -22.57 0.22 -26.56
N LEU A 125 -22.03 -0.76 -25.84
CA LEU A 125 -22.68 -2.05 -25.63
C LEU A 125 -23.98 -1.90 -24.82
N LEU A 126 -23.92 -1.17 -23.71
CA LEU A 126 -25.08 -0.88 -22.86
C LEU A 126 -26.14 -0.06 -23.59
N ASN A 127 -25.74 0.89 -24.43
CA ASN A 127 -26.66 1.66 -25.27
C ASN A 127 -27.41 0.74 -26.24
N ARG A 128 -26.69 -0.19 -26.87
CA ARG A 128 -27.26 -1.15 -27.82
C ARG A 128 -28.30 -2.09 -27.19
N PHE A 129 -28.05 -2.58 -25.97
CA PHE A 129 -28.92 -3.57 -25.33
C PHE A 129 -29.96 -2.97 -24.37
N TYR A 130 -29.66 -1.82 -23.77
CA TYR A 130 -30.44 -1.24 -22.68
C TYR A 130 -30.77 0.25 -22.87
N GLY A 131 -30.34 0.87 -23.98
CA GLY A 131 -30.61 2.29 -24.26
C GLY A 131 -29.89 3.27 -23.33
N VAL A 132 -28.85 2.84 -22.63
CA VAL A 132 -28.06 3.69 -21.73
C VAL A 132 -27.21 4.67 -22.56
N PRO A 133 -27.37 5.99 -22.38
CA PRO A 133 -26.62 6.96 -23.18
C PRO A 133 -25.11 6.93 -22.87
N VAL A 134 -24.31 7.22 -23.89
CA VAL A 134 -22.84 7.34 -23.76
C VAL A 134 -22.50 8.73 -23.21
N PRO A 135 -21.73 8.85 -22.12
CA PRO A 135 -21.30 10.14 -21.61
C PRO A 135 -20.39 10.90 -22.59
N GLU A 136 -20.63 12.19 -22.77
CA GLU A 136 -19.91 13.04 -23.76
C GLU A 136 -18.60 13.66 -23.25
N GLY A 137 -18.11 13.24 -22.08
CA GLY A 137 -16.91 13.82 -21.48
C GLY A 137 -16.24 12.94 -20.44
N PHE A 138 -15.07 13.38 -20.00
CA PHE A 138 -14.34 12.77 -18.89
C PHE A 138 -14.81 13.39 -17.58
N LYS A 139 -15.18 12.57 -16.60
CA LYS A 139 -15.59 13.07 -15.27
C LYS A 139 -14.37 13.57 -14.49
N ALA A 140 -14.44 14.80 -13.97
CA ALA A 140 -13.35 15.39 -13.21
C ALA A 140 -13.15 14.78 -11.80
N ASP A 141 -14.03 13.87 -11.36
CA ASP A 141 -13.90 13.16 -10.08
C ASP A 141 -12.63 12.32 -9.97
N TRP A 142 -12.11 11.80 -11.09
CA TRP A 142 -10.83 11.10 -11.13
C TRP A 142 -9.65 11.92 -10.57
N PHE A 143 -9.65 13.25 -10.73
CA PHE A 143 -8.61 14.10 -10.13
C PHE A 143 -8.73 14.16 -8.61
N VAL A 144 -9.95 14.18 -8.09
CA VAL A 144 -10.21 14.14 -6.65
C VAL A 144 -9.82 12.77 -6.08
N ILE A 145 -10.19 11.68 -6.77
CA ILE A 145 -9.81 10.33 -6.36
C ILE A 145 -8.28 10.17 -6.39
N ALA A 146 -7.60 10.69 -7.42
CA ALA A 146 -6.14 10.67 -7.49
C ALA A 146 -5.48 11.47 -6.34
N ALA A 147 -6.04 12.63 -5.97
CA ALA A 147 -5.54 13.45 -4.87
C ALA A 147 -5.79 12.84 -3.48
N LEU A 148 -6.95 12.23 -3.27
CA LEU A 148 -7.34 11.64 -1.98
C LEU A 148 -6.85 10.19 -1.80
N GLY A 149 -6.62 9.45 -2.88
CA GLY A 149 -6.18 8.06 -2.87
C GLY A 149 -4.95 7.79 -2.00
N PRO A 150 -3.86 8.58 -2.11
CA PRO A 150 -2.70 8.45 -1.23
C PRO A 150 -3.04 8.61 0.26
N LEU A 151 -3.92 9.55 0.61
CA LEU A 151 -4.35 9.76 2.00
C LEU A 151 -5.18 8.58 2.51
N LEU A 152 -6.01 7.97 1.66
CA LEU A 152 -6.76 6.76 2.00
C LEU A 152 -5.82 5.57 2.28
N ILE A 153 -4.78 5.40 1.47
CA ILE A 153 -3.79 4.33 1.66
C ILE A 153 -3.00 4.53 2.96
N GLU A 154 -2.51 5.75 3.22
CA GLU A 154 -1.83 6.08 4.48
C GLU A 154 -2.74 5.87 5.70
N GLY A 155 -4.00 6.29 5.61
CA GLY A 155 -5.01 6.02 6.64
C GLY A 155 -5.19 4.52 6.86
N MET A 156 -5.33 3.74 5.80
CA MET A 156 -5.47 2.28 5.88
C MET A 156 -4.25 1.63 6.54
N MET A 157 -3.02 1.99 6.13
CA MET A 157 -1.79 1.47 6.76
C MET A 157 -1.73 1.82 8.25
N PHE A 158 -2.10 3.05 8.63
CA PHE A 158 -2.17 3.46 10.03
C PHE A 158 -3.16 2.61 10.84
N PHE A 159 -4.36 2.36 10.31
CA PHE A 159 -5.37 1.54 10.97
C PHE A 159 -4.95 0.07 11.07
N MET A 160 -4.37 -0.50 10.01
CA MET A 160 -3.87 -1.87 10.03
C MET A 160 -2.77 -2.02 11.09
N ARG A 161 -1.81 -1.08 11.17
CA ARG A 161 -0.79 -1.06 12.22
C ARG A 161 -1.39 -1.01 13.63
N LYS A 162 -2.39 -0.15 13.85
CA LYS A 162 -3.04 0.02 15.17
C LYS A 162 -3.87 -1.20 15.58
N THR A 163 -4.16 -2.11 14.66
CA THR A 163 -4.97 -3.31 14.90
C THR A 163 -4.16 -4.60 14.90
N THR A 164 -2.86 -4.56 14.58
CA THR A 164 -1.99 -5.75 14.49
C THR A 164 -2.04 -6.64 15.73
N PHE A 165 -1.93 -6.05 16.92
CA PHE A 165 -1.91 -6.78 18.19
C PHE A 165 -3.30 -6.94 18.84
N LYS A 166 -4.37 -6.50 18.16
CA LYS A 166 -5.73 -6.66 18.66
C LYS A 166 -6.32 -8.00 18.24
N GLY A 167 -7.27 -8.49 19.03
CA GLY A 167 -8.02 -9.71 18.70
C GLY A 167 -8.74 -9.64 17.35
N ILE A 168 -9.02 -10.80 16.76
CA ILE A 168 -9.62 -10.95 15.43
C ILE A 168 -10.91 -10.12 15.29
N GLY A 169 -11.75 -10.07 16.32
CA GLY A 169 -12.98 -9.27 16.31
C GLY A 169 -12.73 -7.77 16.10
N ALA A 170 -11.69 -7.22 16.74
CA ALA A 170 -11.31 -5.83 16.53
C ALA A 170 -10.72 -5.61 15.13
N LYS A 171 -9.89 -6.53 14.62
CA LYS A 171 -9.34 -6.48 13.26
C LYS A 171 -10.45 -6.44 12.21
N VAL A 172 -11.40 -7.38 12.29
CA VAL A 172 -12.56 -7.47 11.40
C VAL A 172 -13.44 -6.24 11.52
N GLY A 173 -13.71 -5.78 12.74
CA GLY A 173 -14.52 -4.57 12.99
C GLY A 173 -13.94 -3.33 12.32
N TRP A 174 -12.63 -3.12 12.40
CA TRP A 174 -11.96 -1.98 11.76
C TRP A 174 -11.93 -2.09 10.23
N ILE A 175 -11.68 -3.28 9.69
CA ILE A 175 -11.72 -3.51 8.23
C ILE A 175 -13.13 -3.21 7.69
N LEU A 176 -14.17 -3.74 8.34
CA LEU A 176 -15.55 -3.49 7.93
C LEU A 176 -15.92 -2.01 8.04
N LEU A 177 -15.52 -1.35 9.14
CA LEU A 177 -15.77 0.08 9.34
C LEU A 177 -15.09 0.93 8.25
N LEU A 178 -13.86 0.62 7.87
CA LEU A 178 -13.18 1.30 6.76
C LEU A 178 -13.92 1.13 5.43
N GLN A 179 -14.37 -0.09 5.11
CA GLN A 179 -15.16 -0.33 3.89
C GLN A 179 -16.48 0.45 3.90
N VAL A 180 -17.17 0.49 5.04
CA VAL A 180 -18.41 1.26 5.21
C VAL A 180 -18.15 2.76 5.05
N ILE A 181 -17.07 3.29 5.62
CA ILE A 181 -16.71 4.70 5.44
C ILE A 181 -16.33 5.01 3.99
N SER A 182 -15.57 4.14 3.33
CA SER A 182 -15.16 4.34 1.94
C SER A 182 -16.37 4.28 0.99
N VAL A 183 -17.21 3.26 1.11
CA VAL A 183 -18.42 3.11 0.28
C VAL A 183 -19.44 4.20 0.62
N GLY A 184 -19.70 4.44 1.90
CA GLY A 184 -20.60 5.49 2.37
C GLY A 184 -20.14 6.88 1.96
N GLY A 185 -18.84 7.17 2.06
CA GLY A 185 -18.23 8.42 1.61
C GLY A 185 -18.30 8.58 0.10
N PHE A 186 -18.06 7.52 -0.67
CA PHE A 186 -18.22 7.52 -2.13
C PHE A 186 -19.69 7.74 -2.55
N LEU A 187 -20.63 7.08 -1.88
CA LEU A 187 -22.06 7.25 -2.13
C LEU A 187 -22.52 8.66 -1.74
N LEU A 188 -22.09 9.17 -0.59
CA LEU A 188 -22.41 10.53 -0.14
C LEU A 188 -21.81 11.58 -1.09
N TRP A 189 -20.56 11.40 -1.51
CA TRP A 189 -19.92 12.20 -2.55
C TRP A 189 -20.76 12.19 -3.83
N HIS A 190 -21.20 11.01 -4.27
CA HIS A 190 -22.06 10.91 -5.44
C HIS A 190 -23.44 11.54 -5.23
N LEU A 191 -24.06 11.41 -4.06
CA LEU A 191 -25.39 11.96 -3.80
C LEU A 191 -25.38 13.50 -3.69
N ILE A 192 -24.32 14.07 -3.11
CA ILE A 192 -24.23 15.52 -2.86
C ILE A 192 -23.62 16.26 -4.07
N LEU A 193 -22.62 15.67 -4.74
CA LEU A 193 -21.80 16.37 -5.73
C LEU A 193 -21.96 15.85 -7.15
N LYS A 194 -22.88 14.91 -7.42
CA LYS A 194 -23.09 14.36 -8.78
C LYS A 194 -23.30 15.43 -9.85
N ASP A 195 -23.98 16.52 -9.52
CA ASP A 195 -24.24 17.62 -10.45
C ASP A 195 -23.18 18.74 -10.38
N ALA A 196 -22.33 18.73 -9.34
CA ALA A 196 -21.27 19.71 -9.13
C ALA A 196 -19.95 19.32 -9.81
N VAL A 197 -19.73 18.03 -10.11
CA VAL A 197 -18.51 17.56 -10.78
C VAL A 197 -18.61 17.83 -12.29
N PRO A 198 -17.75 18.69 -12.86
CA PRO A 198 -17.82 19.01 -14.27
C PRO A 198 -17.41 17.83 -15.16
N MET A 199 -18.06 17.74 -16.32
CA MET A 199 -17.60 16.92 -17.44
C MET A 199 -16.60 17.73 -18.23
N LEU A 200 -15.35 17.26 -18.29
CA LEU A 200 -14.37 17.85 -19.18
C LEU A 200 -14.68 17.41 -20.62
N PRO A 201 -14.63 18.33 -21.61
CA PRO A 201 -14.94 18.04 -23.01
C PRO A 201 -13.80 17.26 -23.68
N ILE A 202 -13.46 16.10 -23.11
CA ILE A 202 -12.41 15.19 -23.54
C ILE A 202 -13.09 13.98 -24.20
N PRO A 203 -12.98 13.82 -25.52
CA PRO A 203 -13.44 12.63 -26.23
C PRO A 203 -12.78 11.34 -25.70
N ALA A 204 -13.46 10.21 -25.85
CA ALA A 204 -12.99 8.93 -25.31
C ALA A 204 -11.65 8.46 -25.90
N TRP A 205 -11.39 8.73 -27.19
CA TRP A 205 -10.10 8.42 -27.82
C TRP A 205 -8.97 9.31 -27.31
N MET A 206 -9.25 10.58 -26.95
CA MET A 206 -8.27 11.45 -26.30
C MET A 206 -7.95 10.94 -24.90
N SER A 207 -8.97 10.47 -24.18
CA SER A 207 -8.79 9.83 -22.86
C SER A 207 -7.83 8.65 -22.94
N LEU A 208 -7.97 7.79 -23.96
CA LEU A 208 -7.05 6.67 -24.22
C LEU A 208 -5.62 7.17 -24.46
N GLY A 209 -5.45 8.18 -25.31
CA GLY A 209 -4.14 8.76 -25.63
C GLY A 209 -3.46 9.40 -24.41
N ILE A 210 -4.21 10.15 -23.60
CA ILE A 210 -3.73 10.77 -22.37
C ILE A 210 -3.34 9.68 -21.36
N GLY A 211 -4.18 8.68 -21.14
CA GLY A 211 -3.89 7.56 -20.25
C GLY A 211 -2.61 6.82 -20.64
N ALA A 212 -2.43 6.51 -21.93
CA ALA A 212 -1.22 5.87 -22.44
C ALA A 212 0.02 6.75 -22.28
N ALA A 213 -0.09 8.06 -22.55
CA ALA A 213 1.01 9.01 -22.37
C ALA A 213 1.41 9.13 -20.88
N LEU A 214 0.43 9.27 -19.98
CA LEU A 214 0.67 9.33 -18.54
C LEU A 214 1.29 8.03 -18.01
N TRP A 215 0.84 6.87 -18.48
CA TRP A 215 1.45 5.58 -18.14
C TRP A 215 2.91 5.52 -18.58
N LEU A 216 3.23 5.99 -19.80
CA LEU A 216 4.60 6.03 -20.29
C LEU A 216 5.47 6.96 -19.42
N VAL A 217 4.98 8.16 -19.11
CA VAL A 217 5.69 9.11 -18.22
C VAL A 217 5.91 8.49 -16.84
N HIS A 218 4.88 7.90 -16.24
CA HIS A 218 4.98 7.19 -14.96
C HIS A 218 6.08 6.13 -15.03
N ARG A 219 6.06 5.26 -16.03
CA ARG A 219 7.07 4.20 -16.21
C ARG A 219 8.49 4.77 -16.34
N LEU A 220 8.68 5.84 -17.11
CA LEU A 220 10.00 6.46 -17.31
C LEU A 220 10.51 7.13 -16.03
N VAL A 221 9.65 7.86 -15.33
CA VAL A 221 10.00 8.57 -14.09
C VAL A 221 10.36 7.59 -12.98
N PHE A 222 9.56 6.53 -12.77
CA PHE A 222 9.78 5.60 -11.67
C PHE A 222 10.86 4.54 -11.95
N ASN A 223 11.06 4.16 -13.22
CA ASN A 223 12.17 3.26 -13.57
C ASN A 223 13.51 3.99 -13.78
N GLY A 224 13.49 5.31 -13.92
CA GLY A 224 14.67 6.16 -14.13
C GLY A 224 15.00 6.99 -12.90
N VAL A 225 14.25 8.08 -12.69
CA VAL A 225 14.52 9.11 -11.67
C VAL A 225 14.37 8.56 -10.25
N PHE A 226 13.31 7.80 -9.99
CA PHE A 226 13.02 7.22 -8.66
C PHE A 226 13.48 5.78 -8.50
N LYS A 227 14.33 5.26 -9.41
CA LYS A 227 14.77 3.86 -9.38
C LYS A 227 15.37 3.41 -8.04
N HIS A 228 16.00 4.32 -7.32
CA HIS A 228 16.67 4.08 -6.04
C HIS A 228 15.93 4.66 -4.84
N VAL A 229 14.72 5.20 -5.04
CA VAL A 229 13.90 5.76 -3.97
C VAL A 229 12.89 4.72 -3.53
N GLU A 230 12.90 4.38 -2.24
CA GLU A 230 11.91 3.48 -1.66
C GLU A 230 10.54 4.16 -1.68
N ILE A 231 9.66 3.68 -2.56
CA ILE A 231 8.30 4.22 -2.71
C ILE A 231 7.43 3.76 -1.55
N PHE A 232 7.62 2.53 -1.08
CA PHE A 232 6.87 1.93 0.01
C PHE A 232 7.81 1.61 1.17
#